data_AF-A0A1Y2MWW4-F1
#
_entry.id   AF-A0A1Y2MWW4-F1
#
_cell.length_a   1.000
_cell.length_b   1.000
_cell.length_c   1.000
_cell.angle_alpha   90.00
_cell.angle_beta   90.00
_cell.angle_gamma   90.00
#
_symmetry.space_group_name_H-M   'P 1'
#
loop_
_entity.id
_entity.type
_entity.pdbx_description
1 polymer ?
#
loop_
_entity_poly.entity_id
_entity_poly.type
_entity_poly.pdbx_seq_one_letter_code
_entity_poly.pdbx_strand_id
1 'polypeptide(L)'
;MTALPDVALRLPGDDPARLAQEFGDDYVAIGLTALAGSTPGLALDEAERHGSALHTEPLGAPAPGSIERAVAAAGLGGEPVLLDLRPARGVPGPTGIRHATTHVPVDVSTGYDALYCLPHQESAGCAAGS
;
A
#
# COMPACT_ATOMS: atom_id res chain seq x y z
N MET A 1 9.48 24.67 -1.52
CA MET A 1 9.25 23.32 -2.10
C MET A 1 10.00 23.29 -3.42
N THR A 2 11.19 22.70 -3.45
CA THR A 2 12.00 22.64 -4.68
C THR A 2 11.56 21.40 -5.45
N ALA A 3 11.03 21.59 -6.65
CA ALA A 3 10.72 20.48 -7.53
C ALA A 3 12.03 19.76 -7.89
N LEU A 4 12.04 18.44 -7.78
CA LEU A 4 13.15 17.62 -8.26
C LEU A 4 13.14 17.72 -9.80
N PRO A 5 14.25 18.12 -10.44
CA PRO A 5 14.28 18.55 -11.85
C PRO A 5 13.85 17.47 -12.86
N ASP A 6 13.89 16.20 -12.46
CA ASP A 6 13.49 15.04 -13.27
C ASP A 6 12.19 14.37 -12.81
N VAL A 7 11.44 15.00 -11.89
CA VAL A 7 10.18 14.47 -11.38
C VAL A 7 9.01 15.17 -12.07
N ALA A 8 8.37 14.46 -12.98
CA ALA A 8 7.10 14.86 -13.58
C ALA A 8 5.93 14.18 -12.86
N LEU A 9 5.01 14.96 -12.31
CA LEU A 9 3.74 14.45 -11.81
C LEU A 9 2.75 14.34 -12.98
N ARG A 10 2.27 13.14 -13.29
CA ARG A 10 1.17 12.93 -14.25
C ARG A 10 -0.18 12.86 -13.52
N LEU A 11 -1.22 13.44 -14.13
CA LEU A 11 -2.56 13.63 -13.55
C LEU A 11 -3.41 12.33 -13.57
N PRO A 12 -4.48 12.23 -12.75
CA PRO A 12 -5.28 11.01 -12.65
C PRO A 12 -5.94 10.63 -13.99
N GLY A 13 -5.72 9.38 -14.41
CA GLY A 13 -6.17 8.80 -15.68
C GLY A 13 -5.23 7.72 -16.22
N ASP A 14 -3.98 7.73 -15.75
CA ASP A 14 -2.99 6.69 -16.03
C ASP A 14 -3.16 5.51 -15.05
N ASP A 15 -3.87 4.47 -15.49
CA ASP A 15 -3.83 3.16 -14.81
C ASP A 15 -2.39 2.62 -14.87
N PRO A 16 -1.81 2.08 -13.78
CA PRO A 16 -0.50 1.42 -13.80
C PRO A 16 -0.33 0.42 -14.96
N ALA A 17 -1.40 -0.23 -15.43
CA ALA A 17 -1.35 -1.09 -16.62
C ALA A 17 -1.00 -0.33 -17.91
N ARG A 18 -1.50 0.90 -18.09
CA ARG A 18 -1.16 1.78 -19.22
C ARG A 18 0.28 2.27 -19.11
N LEU A 19 0.73 2.63 -17.91
CA LEU A 19 2.11 3.09 -17.70
C LEU A 19 3.11 1.98 -17.99
N ALA A 20 2.83 0.75 -17.56
CA ALA A 20 3.63 -0.42 -17.90
C ALA A 20 3.67 -0.68 -19.42
N GLN A 21 2.57 -0.45 -20.14
CA GLN A 21 2.55 -0.54 -21.61
C GLN A 21 3.35 0.58 -22.30
N GLU A 22 3.30 1.80 -21.78
CA GLU A 22 3.94 2.98 -22.37
C GLU A 22 5.46 2.96 -22.16
N PHE A 23 5.91 2.57 -20.97
CA PHE A 23 7.31 2.70 -20.54
C PHE A 23 8.05 1.37 -20.43
N GLY A 24 7.35 0.23 -20.44
CA GLY A 24 7.98 -1.09 -20.36
C GLY A 24 8.95 -1.21 -19.18
N ASP A 25 10.20 -1.55 -19.48
CA ASP A 25 11.25 -1.77 -18.47
C ASP A 25 11.71 -0.48 -17.76
N ASP A 26 11.38 0.70 -18.28
CA ASP A 26 11.66 1.99 -17.62
C ASP A 26 10.62 2.34 -16.54
N TYR A 27 9.54 1.56 -16.44
CA TYR A 27 8.52 1.70 -15.39
C TYR A 27 8.74 0.68 -14.28
N VAL A 28 8.77 1.17 -13.03
CA VAL A 28 8.92 0.34 -11.83
C VAL A 28 7.70 0.55 -10.93
N ALA A 29 6.94 -0.52 -10.71
CA ALA A 29 5.83 -0.53 -9.77
C ALA A 29 6.31 -0.94 -8.37
N ILE A 30 6.19 -0.02 -7.41
CA ILE A 30 6.54 -0.27 -6.00
C ILE A 30 5.26 -0.30 -5.15
N GLY A 31 4.98 -1.45 -4.56
CA GLY A 31 3.91 -1.61 -3.58
C GLY A 31 4.34 -1.10 -2.21
N LEU A 32 3.44 -0.46 -1.47
CA LEU A 32 3.67 -0.03 -0.09
C LEU A 32 2.60 -0.64 0.82
N THR A 33 3.01 -1.27 1.90
CA THR A 33 2.10 -1.82 2.91
C THR A 33 2.70 -1.81 4.32
N ALA A 34 1.92 -2.16 5.33
CA ALA A 34 2.41 -2.38 6.69
C ALA A 34 1.75 -3.58 7.37
N LEU A 35 2.47 -4.14 8.34
CA LEU A 35 2.02 -5.28 9.15
C LEU A 35 1.02 -4.86 10.23
N ALA A 36 1.19 -3.67 10.81
CA ALA A 36 0.39 -3.17 11.92
C ALA A 36 0.21 -1.63 11.85
N GLY A 37 -0.60 -1.12 12.78
CA GLY A 37 -0.79 0.31 13.00
C GLY A 37 -2.19 0.77 12.64
N SER A 38 -2.33 1.92 11.99
CA SER A 38 -3.63 2.52 11.69
C SER A 38 -3.68 3.21 10.34
N THR A 39 -4.89 3.32 9.79
CA THR A 39 -5.18 4.03 8.56
C THR A 39 -6.41 4.92 8.75
N PRO A 40 -6.59 6.00 7.97
CA PRO A 40 -7.82 6.77 8.02
C PRO A 40 -9.01 5.90 7.59
N GLY A 41 -10.00 5.79 8.47
CA GLY A 41 -11.31 5.21 8.20
C GLY A 41 -12.36 6.30 7.99
N LEU A 42 -13.44 5.97 7.30
CA LEU A 42 -14.61 6.83 7.12
C LEU A 42 -15.81 6.20 7.81
N ALA A 43 -16.43 6.95 8.72
CA ALA A 43 -17.68 6.57 9.39
C ALA A 43 -18.77 7.59 9.07
N LEU A 44 -20.02 7.15 9.07
CA LEU A 44 -21.16 8.08 9.01
C LEU A 44 -21.30 8.77 10.36
N ASP A 45 -21.49 10.08 10.32
CA ASP A 45 -21.73 10.93 11.48
C ASP A 45 -22.73 12.03 11.10
N GLU A 46 -23.96 11.91 11.59
CA GLU A 46 -25.04 12.86 11.31
C GLU A 46 -24.81 14.24 11.94
N ALA A 47 -23.90 14.36 12.90
CA ALA A 47 -23.51 15.65 13.49
C ALA A 47 -22.51 16.43 12.62
N GLU A 48 -21.81 15.75 11.71
CA GLU A 48 -20.82 16.36 10.83
C GLU A 48 -21.47 17.00 9.60
N ARG A 49 -20.85 18.08 9.10
CA ARG A 49 -21.37 18.88 7.97
C ARG A 49 -21.68 18.04 6.72
N HIS A 50 -20.91 16.98 6.50
CA HIS A 50 -21.03 16.10 5.35
C HIS A 50 -21.65 14.73 5.69
N GLY A 51 -22.21 14.56 6.89
CA GLY A 51 -22.77 13.28 7.32
C GLY A 51 -21.74 12.17 7.51
N SER A 52 -20.44 12.51 7.54
CA SER A 52 -19.34 11.56 7.67
C SER A 52 -18.13 12.19 8.37
N ALA A 53 -17.44 11.37 9.16
CA ALA A 53 -16.25 11.73 9.91
C ALA A 53 -15.07 10.81 9.54
N LEU A 54 -13.89 11.41 9.39
CA LEU A 54 -12.63 10.68 9.37
C LEU A 54 -12.29 10.25 10.79
N HIS A 55 -11.91 8.99 10.95
CA HIS A 55 -11.40 8.48 12.21
C HIS A 55 -10.14 7.64 11.96
N THR A 56 -9.40 7.37 13.02
CA THR A 56 -8.27 6.44 12.96
C THR A 56 -8.81 5.02 13.10
N GLU A 57 -8.65 4.20 12.06
CA GLU A 57 -9.05 2.80 12.05
C GLU A 57 -7.81 1.91 12.22
N PRO A 58 -7.79 1.01 13.23
CA PRO A 58 -6.67 0.10 13.42
C PRO A 58 -6.59 -0.92 12.29
N LEU A 59 -5.37 -1.24 11.87
CA LEU A 59 -5.13 -2.32 10.93
C LEU A 59 -5.37 -3.67 11.63
N GLY A 60 -6.24 -4.49 11.04
CA GLY A 60 -6.39 -5.88 11.43
C GLY A 60 -5.14 -6.71 11.12
N ALA A 61 -5.08 -7.93 11.66
CA ALA A 61 -3.98 -8.86 11.39
C ALA A 61 -3.78 -9.11 9.86
N PRO A 62 -2.55 -9.41 9.41
CA PRO A 62 -2.30 -9.80 8.02
C PRO A 62 -3.19 -10.97 7.57
N ALA A 63 -3.92 -10.78 6.46
CA ALA A 63 -4.85 -11.80 5.95
C ALA A 63 -4.10 -13.05 5.45
N PRO A 64 -4.74 -14.24 5.48
CA PRO A 64 -4.21 -15.43 4.82
C PRO A 64 -3.91 -15.18 3.34
N GLY A 65 -2.77 -15.69 2.85
CA GLY A 65 -2.34 -15.52 1.45
C GLY A 65 -1.81 -14.12 1.09
N SER A 66 -1.86 -13.16 2.02
CA SER A 66 -1.34 -11.81 1.79
C SER A 66 0.19 -11.75 1.85
N ILE A 67 0.78 -10.76 1.18
CA ILE A 67 2.23 -10.50 1.24
C ILE A 67 2.68 -10.12 2.65
N GLU A 68 1.86 -9.40 3.40
CA GLU A 68 2.10 -9.03 4.80
C GLU A 68 2.23 -10.28 5.67
N ARG A 69 1.37 -11.28 5.43
CA ARG A 69 1.44 -12.56 6.15
C ARG A 69 2.72 -13.31 5.80
N ALA A 70 3.16 -13.27 4.54
CA ALA A 70 4.41 -13.89 4.12
C ALA A 70 5.64 -13.23 4.77
N VAL A 71 5.67 -11.89 4.82
CA VAL A 71 6.73 -11.14 5.52
C VAL A 71 6.78 -11.50 7.00
N ALA A 72 5.64 -11.53 7.67
CA ALA A 72 5.54 -11.90 9.09
C ALA A 72 6.00 -13.36 9.31
N ALA A 73 5.57 -14.30 8.46
CA ALA A 73 5.95 -15.71 8.56
C ALA A 73 7.44 -15.96 8.30
N ALA A 74 8.08 -15.12 7.47
CA ALA A 74 9.52 -15.15 7.23
C ALA A 74 10.35 -14.53 8.36
N GLY A 75 9.73 -13.95 9.40
CA GLY A 75 10.42 -13.28 10.49
C GLY A 75 11.05 -11.94 10.11
N LEU A 76 10.64 -11.35 8.98
CA LEU A 76 11.20 -10.10 8.46
C LEU A 76 10.48 -8.85 8.98
N GLY A 77 9.38 -9.02 9.72
CA GLY A 77 8.48 -7.92 10.12
C GLY A 77 8.95 -7.02 11.27
N GLY A 78 10.19 -7.14 11.74
CA GLY A 78 10.71 -6.33 12.85
C GLY A 78 11.19 -4.93 12.42
N GLU A 79 11.57 -4.77 11.16
CA GLU A 79 12.12 -3.55 10.58
C GLU A 79 11.47 -3.30 9.21
N PRO A 80 11.61 -2.10 8.62
CA PRO A 80 11.17 -1.88 7.24
C PRO A 80 11.90 -2.80 6.26
N VAL A 81 11.14 -3.48 5.39
CA VAL A 81 11.67 -4.44 4.42
C VAL A 81 11.37 -3.99 3.00
N LEU A 82 12.40 -3.94 2.16
CA LEU A 82 12.25 -3.83 0.71
C LEU A 82 12.47 -5.21 0.08
N LEU A 83 11.46 -5.71 -0.62
CA LEU A 83 11.50 -6.97 -1.34
C LEU A 83 11.63 -6.70 -2.84
N ASP A 84 12.61 -7.32 -3.50
CA ASP A 84 12.64 -7.43 -4.96
C ASP A 84 11.77 -8.62 -5.39
N LEU A 85 10.69 -8.34 -6.13
CA LEU A 85 9.70 -9.33 -6.54
C LEU A 85 9.95 -9.86 -7.95
N ARG A 86 10.81 -9.20 -8.74
CA ARG A 86 11.11 -9.60 -10.12
C ARG A 86 11.62 -11.05 -10.23
N PRO A 87 12.50 -11.54 -9.32
CA PRO A 87 12.94 -12.94 -9.37
C PRO A 87 11.84 -13.96 -9.08
N ALA A 88 10.73 -13.55 -8.45
CA ALA A 88 9.62 -14.43 -8.08
C ALA A 88 8.51 -14.48 -9.15
N ARG A 89 8.64 -13.74 -10.25
CA ARG A 89 7.64 -13.71 -11.33
C ARG A 89 7.44 -15.11 -11.93
N GLY A 90 6.18 -15.52 -12.08
CA GLY A 90 5.81 -16.84 -12.60
C GLY A 90 5.91 -17.99 -11.58
N VAL A 91 6.30 -17.70 -10.34
CA VAL A 91 6.28 -18.67 -9.23
C VAL A 91 5.05 -18.42 -8.37
N PRO A 92 4.35 -19.46 -7.87
CA PRO A 92 3.25 -19.28 -6.93
C PRO A 92 3.70 -18.49 -5.71
N GLY A 93 2.94 -17.44 -5.37
CA GLY A 93 3.29 -16.52 -4.30
C GLY A 93 2.04 -15.90 -3.65
N PRO A 94 2.22 -14.80 -2.91
CA PRO A 94 1.12 -14.09 -2.26
C PRO A 94 0.07 -13.63 -3.25
N THR A 95 -1.20 -13.86 -2.89
CA THR A 95 -2.38 -13.63 -3.73
C THR A 95 -3.18 -12.40 -3.29
N GLY A 96 -2.60 -11.57 -2.44
CA GLY A 96 -3.20 -10.32 -2.06
C GLY A 96 -2.25 -9.39 -1.33
N ILE A 97 -2.68 -8.14 -1.28
CA ILE A 97 -2.03 -7.05 -0.55
C ILE A 97 -3.10 -6.24 0.17
N ARG A 98 -2.74 -5.64 1.30
CA ARG A 98 -3.60 -4.71 2.01
C ARG A 98 -3.82 -3.42 1.21
N HIS A 99 -5.06 -2.92 1.25
CA HIS A 99 -5.44 -1.61 0.77
C HIS A 99 -6.33 -0.95 1.84
N ALA A 100 -5.75 -0.01 2.59
CA ALA A 100 -6.33 0.53 3.83
C ALA A 100 -6.70 -0.62 4.82
N THR A 101 -7.94 -0.68 5.28
CA THR A 101 -8.44 -1.76 6.16
C THR A 101 -8.91 -3.00 5.40
N THR A 102 -8.90 -2.97 4.07
CA THR A 102 -9.32 -4.09 3.20
C THR A 102 -8.12 -4.83 2.59
N HIS A 103 -8.39 -5.95 1.94
CA HIS A 103 -7.39 -6.72 1.19
C HIS A 103 -7.86 -6.88 -0.25
N VAL A 104 -6.96 -6.61 -1.19
CA VAL A 104 -7.23 -6.70 -2.62
C VAL A 104 -6.61 -7.99 -3.15
N PRO A 105 -7.39 -8.86 -3.84
CA PRO A 105 -6.84 -10.03 -4.49
C PRO A 105 -5.98 -9.59 -5.68
N VAL A 106 -4.70 -9.98 -5.67
CA VAL A 106 -3.75 -9.67 -6.74
C VAL A 106 -2.61 -10.68 -6.67
N ASP A 107 -2.12 -11.12 -7.83
CA ASP A 107 -0.81 -11.76 -7.87
C ASP A 107 0.26 -10.69 -7.63
N VAL A 108 0.79 -10.65 -6.40
CA VAL A 108 1.70 -9.60 -5.95
C VAL A 108 2.99 -9.59 -6.79
N SER A 109 3.49 -10.76 -7.18
CA SER A 109 4.71 -10.87 -7.98
C SER A 109 4.52 -10.40 -9.42
N THR A 110 3.29 -10.51 -9.95
CA THR A 110 2.95 -10.00 -11.27
C THR A 110 2.65 -8.49 -11.23
N GLY A 111 1.96 -8.01 -10.18
CA GLY A 111 1.52 -6.62 -10.07
C GLY A 111 2.58 -5.61 -9.67
N TYR A 112 3.68 -6.04 -9.04
CA TYR A 112 4.71 -5.14 -8.51
C TYR A 112 6.12 -5.66 -8.81
N ASP A 113 7.06 -4.74 -9.07
CA ASP A 113 8.49 -5.05 -9.21
C ASP A 113 9.19 -5.13 -7.86
N ALA A 114 8.77 -4.29 -6.94
CA ALA A 114 9.26 -4.28 -5.57
C ALA A 114 8.13 -4.00 -4.58
N LEU A 115 8.32 -4.39 -3.33
CA LEU A 115 7.38 -4.11 -2.26
C LEU A 115 8.11 -3.62 -1.01
N TYR A 116 7.68 -2.47 -0.49
CA TYR A 116 8.13 -1.93 0.77
C TYR A 116 7.09 -2.22 1.85
N CYS A 117 7.48 -3.03 2.84
CA CYS A 117 6.65 -3.43 3.95
C CYS A 117 7.16 -2.79 5.24
N LEU A 118 6.33 -1.96 5.86
CA LEU A 118 6.62 -1.32 7.14
C LEU A 118 6.17 -2.24 8.29
N PRO A 119 6.92 -2.28 9.41
CA PRO A 119 6.45 -2.97 10.61
C PRO A 119 5.19 -2.29 11.16
N HIS A 120 5.11 -0.96 11.05
CA HIS A 120 4.02 -0.15 11.57
C HIS A 120 3.78 1.06 10.66
N GLN A 121 2.50 1.42 10.44
CA GLN A 121 2.10 2.68 9.82
C GLN A 121 1.16 3.46 10.74
N GLU A 122 1.18 4.78 10.68
CA GLU A 122 0.25 5.62 11.42
C GLU A 122 -0.48 6.55 10.47
N SER A 123 -1.74 6.85 10.81
CA SER A 123 -2.48 7.90 10.12
C SER A 123 -1.79 9.23 10.39
N ALA A 124 -1.37 9.92 9.33
CA ALA A 124 -0.89 11.29 9.46
C ALA A 124 -2.01 12.13 10.07
N GLY A 125 -1.78 12.68 11.27
CA GLY A 125 -2.82 13.20 12.12
C GLY A 125 -3.75 14.20 11.41
N CYS A 126 -5.06 13.96 11.52
CA CYS A 126 -5.98 15.08 11.53
C CYS A 126 -5.74 15.77 12.86
N ALA A 127 -5.02 16.90 12.86
CA ALA A 127 -4.92 17.72 14.06
C ALA A 127 -6.36 18.07 14.46
N ALA A 128 -6.86 17.45 15.52
CA ALA A 128 -8.10 17.86 16.15
C ALA A 128 -7.88 19.33 16.54
N GLY A 129 -8.53 20.24 15.81
CA GLY A 129 -8.59 21.64 16.18
C GLY A 129 -9.10 21.72 17.61
N SER A 130 -8.25 22.24 18.49
CA SER A 130 -8.60 22.67 19.85
C SER A 130 -9.70 23.72 19.84
#